data_AF-A0A842RV92-F1
#
_entry.id   AF-A0A842RV92-F1
#
_cell.length_a   1.000
_cell.length_b   1.000
_cell.length_c   1.000
_cell.angle_alpha   90.00
_cell.angle_beta   90.00
_cell.angle_gamma   90.00
#
_symmetry.space_group_name_H-M   'P 1'
#
loop_
_entity.id
_entity.type
_entity.pdbx_description
1 polymer ?
#
loop_
_entity_poly.entity_id
_entity_poly.type
_entity_poly.pdbx_seq_one_letter_code
_entity_poly.pdbx_strand_id
1 'polypeptide(L)'
;MKNSWDINEALACLKSEKRVNILKLLLESETGLYFNEIAEKLTIIPSTLEYHLKHLVKVNLISHSDKVYLKNAYSQLIWNTYENLSNLNPVIPFLKTHKIPFNDTNLLLKFVASNPVLIPDLISMLKMMKNLIKIKISKFRIAGSFNLELEEKVMRFDSYDIRMDKLEIISSYKSYQKLLSYNNFEYFFSFTKLEDIKLFLVKECNFYMGIGENMEDTFGILFLPDFSDEIDFQKALLFRSKNNTIWLHEKFESLKKKAKRINLTEALIENKALFSKYLDELNHK
;
A
#
# COMPACT_ATOMS: atom_id res chain seq x y z
N MET A 1 -44.70 -0.57 -2.73
CA MET A 1 -43.81 0.59 -2.87
C MET A 1 -42.63 0.41 -1.91
N LYS A 2 -41.46 0.02 -2.40
CA LYS A 2 -40.20 0.04 -1.63
C LYS A 2 -39.35 1.20 -2.17
N ASN A 3 -39.71 2.42 -1.81
CA ASN A 3 -38.94 3.62 -2.15
C ASN A 3 -38.16 4.09 -0.92
N SER A 4 -37.27 3.25 -0.40
CA SER A 4 -36.13 3.78 0.36
C SER A 4 -34.95 3.73 -0.59
N TRP A 5 -34.49 4.90 -1.03
CA TRP A 5 -33.24 5.03 -1.75
C TRP A 5 -32.12 4.53 -0.84
N ASP A 6 -31.61 3.32 -1.09
CA ASP A 6 -30.52 2.77 -0.30
C ASP A 6 -29.20 3.37 -0.82
N ILE A 7 -28.75 4.41 -0.12
CA ILE A 7 -27.48 5.09 -0.38
C ILE A 7 -26.32 4.10 -0.34
N ASN A 8 -26.38 3.07 0.53
CA ASN A 8 -25.31 2.07 0.62
C ASN A 8 -25.29 1.16 -0.60
N GLU A 9 -26.46 0.76 -1.13
CA GLU A 9 -26.55 -0.04 -2.35
C GLU A 9 -26.04 0.75 -3.57
N ALA A 10 -26.39 2.04 -3.65
CA ALA A 10 -25.90 2.93 -4.70
C ALA A 10 -24.38 3.15 -4.62
N LEU A 11 -23.83 3.42 -3.42
CA LEU A 11 -22.38 3.54 -3.21
C LEU A 11 -21.64 2.23 -3.47
N ALA A 12 -22.22 1.08 -3.11
CA ALA A 12 -21.67 -0.23 -3.43
C ALA A 12 -21.64 -0.50 -4.94
N CYS A 13 -22.64 0.00 -5.68
CA CYS A 13 -22.65 -0.04 -7.13
C CYS A 13 -21.43 0.70 -7.73
N LEU A 14 -21.04 1.82 -7.14
CA LEU A 14 -19.86 2.60 -7.57
C LEU A 14 -18.50 1.99 -7.20
N LYS A 15 -18.43 0.78 -6.64
CA LYS A 15 -17.17 0.03 -6.50
C LYS A 15 -16.57 -0.44 -7.83
N SER A 16 -17.35 -0.43 -8.92
CA SER A 16 -16.87 -0.78 -10.27
C SER A 16 -16.43 0.46 -11.02
N GLU A 17 -15.18 0.48 -11.46
CA GLU A 17 -14.60 1.59 -12.24
C GLU A 17 -15.42 1.91 -13.51
N LYS A 18 -15.85 0.89 -14.26
CA LYS A 18 -16.70 1.09 -15.45
C LYS A 18 -18.00 1.83 -15.10
N ARG A 19 -18.63 1.49 -13.97
CA ARG A 19 -19.87 2.18 -13.52
C ARG A 19 -19.60 3.61 -13.05
N VAL A 20 -18.46 3.86 -12.43
CA VAL A 20 -18.00 5.21 -12.08
C VAL A 20 -17.79 6.04 -13.35
N ASN A 21 -17.08 5.52 -14.34
CA ASN A 21 -16.80 6.23 -15.59
C ASN A 21 -18.08 6.50 -16.39
N ILE A 22 -19.00 5.53 -16.47
CA ILE A 22 -20.32 5.73 -17.09
C ILE A 22 -21.10 6.83 -16.36
N LEU A 23 -21.17 6.78 -15.02
CA LEU A 23 -21.90 7.78 -14.25
C LEU A 23 -21.27 9.18 -14.42
N LYS A 24 -19.94 9.29 -14.34
CA LYS A 24 -19.20 10.54 -14.58
C LYS A 24 -19.51 11.12 -15.96
N LEU A 25 -19.42 10.30 -17.00
CA LEU A 25 -19.71 10.71 -18.37
C LEU A 25 -21.16 11.21 -18.52
N LEU A 26 -22.12 10.56 -17.86
CA LEU A 26 -23.51 10.99 -17.87
C LEU A 26 -23.76 12.26 -17.04
N LEU A 27 -22.99 12.48 -15.98
CA LEU A 27 -23.04 13.71 -15.18
C LEU A 27 -22.54 14.93 -15.97
N GLU A 28 -21.53 14.72 -16.80
CA GLU A 28 -20.97 15.72 -17.72
C GLU A 28 -21.86 16.00 -18.95
N SER A 29 -22.81 15.11 -19.26
CA SER A 29 -23.77 15.33 -20.34
C SER A 29 -24.97 16.20 -19.90
N GLU A 30 -25.36 17.16 -20.75
CA GLU A 30 -26.56 17.98 -20.56
C GLU A 30 -27.83 17.25 -21.00
N THR A 31 -27.75 16.50 -22.11
CA THR A 31 -28.92 15.88 -22.77
C THR A 31 -29.00 14.37 -22.55
N GLY A 32 -28.09 13.78 -21.77
CA GLY A 32 -27.89 12.34 -21.70
C GLY A 32 -27.11 11.80 -22.89
N LEU A 33 -26.99 10.47 -22.98
CA LEU A 33 -26.25 9.79 -24.05
C LEU A 33 -26.96 8.51 -24.47
N TYR A 34 -26.90 8.20 -25.76
CA TYR A 34 -27.29 6.91 -26.32
C TYR A 34 -26.26 5.83 -25.97
N PHE A 35 -26.71 4.58 -25.99
CA PHE A 35 -25.87 3.42 -25.70
C PHE A 35 -24.57 3.40 -26.52
N ASN A 36 -24.64 3.64 -27.84
CA ASN A 36 -23.49 3.59 -28.73
C ASN A 36 -22.49 4.72 -28.42
N GLU A 37 -22.97 5.90 -28.06
CA GLU A 37 -22.09 7.03 -27.69
C GLU A 37 -21.31 6.73 -26.41
N ILE A 38 -21.94 6.08 -25.43
CA ILE A 38 -21.27 5.66 -24.19
C ILE A 38 -20.23 4.57 -24.51
N ALA A 39 -20.59 3.59 -25.35
CA ALA A 39 -19.69 2.51 -25.76
C ALA A 39 -18.44 3.04 -26.46
N GLU A 40 -18.62 4.00 -27.37
CA GLU A 40 -17.54 4.63 -28.13
C GLU A 40 -16.66 5.50 -27.23
N LYS A 41 -17.24 6.42 -26.45
CA LYS A 41 -16.47 7.36 -25.60
C LYS A 41 -15.65 6.65 -24.52
N LEU A 42 -16.12 5.51 -24.02
CA LEU A 42 -15.44 4.76 -22.96
C LEU A 42 -14.71 3.51 -23.46
N THR A 43 -14.77 3.24 -24.77
CA THR A 43 -14.18 2.05 -25.41
C THR A 43 -14.64 0.74 -24.73
N ILE A 44 -15.94 0.64 -24.40
CA ILE A 44 -16.53 -0.52 -23.70
C ILE A 44 -17.28 -1.42 -24.70
N ILE A 45 -17.00 -2.73 -24.63
CA ILE A 45 -17.71 -3.75 -25.41
C ILE A 45 -19.23 -3.72 -25.09
N PRO A 46 -20.14 -3.76 -26.08
CA PRO A 46 -21.59 -3.63 -25.88
C PRO A 46 -22.18 -4.51 -24.77
N SER A 47 -21.89 -5.81 -24.77
CA SER A 47 -22.43 -6.73 -23.74
C SER A 47 -22.03 -6.35 -22.31
N THR A 48 -20.81 -5.81 -22.15
CA THR A 48 -20.31 -5.32 -20.85
C THR A 48 -20.99 -4.01 -20.47
N LEU A 49 -21.17 -3.11 -21.43
CA LEU A 49 -21.86 -1.84 -21.19
C LEU A 49 -23.32 -2.07 -20.77
N GLU A 50 -24.02 -2.98 -21.44
CA GLU A 50 -25.41 -3.34 -21.13
C GLU A 50 -25.54 -3.84 -19.68
N TYR A 51 -24.63 -4.72 -19.24
CA TYR A 51 -24.60 -5.20 -17.86
C TYR A 51 -24.45 -4.06 -16.85
N HIS A 52 -23.51 -3.13 -17.09
CA HIS A 52 -23.26 -2.01 -16.19
C HIS A 52 -24.42 -1.00 -16.16
N LEU A 53 -24.99 -0.67 -17.31
CA LEU A 53 -26.14 0.23 -17.42
C LEU A 53 -27.37 -0.36 -16.71
N LYS A 54 -27.67 -1.65 -16.90
CA LYS A 54 -28.74 -2.33 -16.17
C LYS A 54 -28.56 -2.23 -14.66
N HIS A 55 -27.32 -2.40 -14.18
CA HIS A 55 -27.03 -2.27 -12.75
C HIS A 55 -27.20 -0.84 -12.23
N LEU A 56 -26.75 0.16 -12.98
CA LEU A 56 -26.90 1.57 -12.62
C LEU A 56 -28.38 2.00 -12.59
N VAL A 57 -29.17 1.55 -13.58
CA VAL A 57 -30.63 1.78 -13.61
C VAL A 57 -31.30 1.08 -12.43
N LYS A 58 -30.93 -0.17 -12.13
CA LYS A 58 -31.51 -0.94 -11.03
C LYS A 58 -31.38 -0.25 -9.67
N VAL A 59 -30.24 0.38 -9.40
CA VAL A 59 -29.99 1.13 -8.15
C VAL A 59 -30.40 2.60 -8.24
N ASN A 60 -31.15 2.98 -9.27
CA ASN A 60 -31.64 4.32 -9.54
C ASN A 60 -30.54 5.40 -9.71
N LEU A 61 -29.30 4.99 -10.00
CA LEU A 61 -28.18 5.91 -10.22
C LEU A 61 -28.23 6.59 -11.57
N ILE A 62 -28.93 6.04 -12.54
CA ILE A 62 -29.21 6.65 -13.84
C ILE A 62 -30.64 6.32 -14.25
N SER A 63 -31.21 7.12 -15.13
CA SER A 63 -32.52 6.87 -15.75
C SER A 63 -32.35 6.50 -17.21
N HIS A 64 -33.31 5.78 -17.78
CA HIS A 64 -33.31 5.39 -19.19
C HIS A 64 -34.68 5.71 -19.78
N SER A 65 -34.72 6.61 -20.77
CA SER A 65 -35.93 7.00 -21.51
C SER A 65 -35.60 7.08 -22.99
N ASP A 66 -36.45 6.53 -23.85
CA ASP A 66 -36.35 6.66 -25.30
C ASP A 66 -34.95 6.35 -25.87
N LYS A 67 -34.30 5.31 -25.35
CA LYS A 67 -32.93 4.86 -25.69
C LYS A 67 -31.80 5.78 -25.22
N VAL A 68 -32.11 6.82 -24.47
CA VAL A 68 -31.15 7.76 -23.88
C VAL A 68 -30.99 7.45 -22.39
N TYR A 69 -29.73 7.38 -21.95
CA TYR A 69 -29.38 7.28 -20.54
C TYR A 69 -29.12 8.68 -19.99
N LEU A 70 -29.70 8.97 -18.83
CA LEU A 70 -29.74 10.29 -18.23
C LEU A 70 -29.25 10.23 -16.78
N LYS A 71 -28.55 11.29 -16.35
CA LYS A 71 -28.41 11.58 -14.93
C LYS A 71 -29.77 11.98 -14.34
N ASN A 72 -29.96 11.73 -13.06
CA ASN A 72 -31.09 12.21 -12.29
C ASN A 72 -30.61 12.89 -10.99
N ALA A 73 -31.53 13.44 -10.19
CA ALA A 73 -31.16 14.15 -8.96
C ALA A 73 -30.40 13.25 -7.96
N TYR A 74 -30.72 11.95 -7.92
CA TYR A 74 -30.06 10.99 -7.05
C TYR A 74 -28.63 10.67 -7.54
N SER A 75 -28.39 10.66 -8.85
CA SER A 75 -27.06 10.55 -9.46
C SER A 75 -26.10 11.59 -8.88
N GLN A 76 -26.49 12.87 -8.90
CA GLN A 76 -25.64 13.97 -8.44
C GLN A 76 -25.39 13.90 -6.93
N LEU A 77 -26.41 13.56 -6.14
CA LEU A 77 -26.30 13.42 -4.69
C LEU A 77 -25.33 12.29 -4.30
N ILE A 78 -25.48 11.11 -4.92
CA ILE A 78 -24.57 9.99 -4.66
C ILE A 78 -23.18 10.29 -5.19
N TRP A 79 -23.05 10.93 -6.35
CA TRP A 79 -21.75 11.35 -6.87
C TRP A 79 -21.03 12.31 -5.93
N ASN A 80 -21.71 13.34 -5.44
CA ASN A 80 -21.14 14.28 -4.48
C ASN A 80 -20.75 13.55 -3.18
N THR A 81 -21.55 12.59 -2.72
CA THR A 81 -21.23 11.77 -1.53
C THR A 81 -20.03 10.87 -1.79
N TYR A 82 -19.96 10.23 -2.96
CA TYR A 82 -18.85 9.37 -3.38
C TYR A 82 -17.54 10.15 -3.55
N GLU A 83 -17.58 11.32 -4.20
CA GLU A 83 -16.46 12.24 -4.33
C GLU A 83 -16.03 12.74 -2.95
N ASN A 84 -16.96 13.18 -2.10
CA ASN A 84 -16.66 13.61 -0.75
C ASN A 84 -16.05 12.48 0.08
N LEU A 85 -16.58 11.25 0.04
CA LEU A 85 -15.98 10.10 0.75
C LEU A 85 -14.62 9.71 0.19
N SER A 86 -14.43 9.81 -1.13
CA SER A 86 -13.14 9.55 -1.79
C SER A 86 -12.11 10.64 -1.46
N ASN A 87 -12.56 11.87 -1.25
CA ASN A 87 -11.75 13.00 -0.82
C ASN A 87 -11.52 13.02 0.70
N LEU A 88 -12.41 12.42 1.50
CA LEU A 88 -12.32 12.31 2.95
C LEU A 88 -11.44 11.13 3.39
N ASN A 89 -11.28 10.10 2.55
CA ASN A 89 -10.35 9.01 2.81
C ASN A 89 -9.42 8.76 1.61
N PRO A 90 -8.24 9.41 1.58
CA PRO A 90 -7.31 9.30 0.46
C PRO A 90 -6.76 7.88 0.27
N VAL A 91 -6.94 6.97 1.23
CA VAL A 91 -6.57 5.57 1.11
C VAL A 91 -7.43 4.84 0.07
N ILE A 92 -8.71 5.20 -0.08
CA ILE A 92 -9.63 4.49 -1.00
C ILE A 92 -9.17 4.63 -2.47
N PRO A 93 -8.91 5.84 -3.00
CA PRO A 93 -8.33 5.98 -4.33
C PRO A 93 -6.98 5.28 -4.48
N PHE A 94 -6.11 5.34 -3.47
CA PHE A 94 -4.81 4.65 -3.48
C PHE A 94 -4.94 3.13 -3.63
N LEU A 95 -5.83 2.50 -2.86
CA LEU A 95 -6.06 1.05 -2.93
C LEU A 95 -6.72 0.59 -4.23
N LYS A 96 -7.33 1.50 -5.02
CA LYS A 96 -7.86 1.14 -6.35
C LYS A 96 -6.78 0.88 -7.37
N THR A 97 -5.54 1.34 -7.15
CA THR A 97 -4.41 1.17 -8.08
C THR A 97 -3.30 0.28 -7.54
N HIS A 98 -3.45 -0.21 -6.30
CA HIS A 98 -2.42 -0.97 -5.59
C HIS A 98 -2.94 -2.32 -5.12
N LYS A 99 -2.05 -3.31 -5.10
CA LYS A 99 -2.35 -4.65 -4.59
C LYS A 99 -2.03 -4.71 -3.09
N ILE A 100 -2.95 -5.30 -2.32
CA ILE A 100 -2.63 -5.76 -0.97
C ILE A 100 -2.01 -7.16 -1.12
N PRO A 101 -0.73 -7.38 -0.77
CA PRO A 101 0.00 -8.59 -1.13
C PRO A 101 -0.31 -9.78 -0.20
N PHE A 102 -1.52 -9.84 0.37
CA PHE A 102 -1.93 -10.83 1.36
C PHE A 102 -3.30 -11.40 1.03
N ASN A 103 -3.37 -12.73 0.98
CA ASN A 103 -4.61 -13.48 0.72
C ASN A 103 -5.31 -13.96 2.01
N ASP A 104 -4.88 -13.49 3.18
CA ASP A 104 -5.46 -13.86 4.48
C ASP A 104 -6.62 -12.92 4.84
N THR A 105 -7.83 -13.46 4.89
CA THR A 105 -9.06 -12.71 5.16
C THR A 105 -9.04 -12.03 6.53
N ASN A 106 -8.46 -12.66 7.56
CA ASN A 106 -8.41 -12.08 8.91
C ASN A 106 -7.43 -10.89 8.96
N LEU A 107 -6.27 -11.01 8.32
CA LEU A 107 -5.32 -9.89 8.19
C LEU A 107 -5.91 -8.74 7.38
N LEU A 108 -6.66 -9.05 6.31
CA LEU A 108 -7.34 -8.03 5.52
C LEU A 108 -8.37 -7.24 6.34
N LEU A 109 -9.18 -7.91 7.16
CA LEU A 109 -10.14 -7.24 8.05
C LEU A 109 -9.44 -6.32 9.06
N LYS A 110 -8.32 -6.76 9.64
CA LYS A 110 -7.53 -5.92 10.55
C LYS A 110 -6.89 -4.72 9.85
N PHE A 111 -6.41 -4.91 8.61
CA PHE A 111 -5.92 -3.81 7.78
C PHE A 111 -7.03 -2.77 7.56
N VAL A 112 -8.23 -3.18 7.16
CA VAL A 112 -9.37 -2.27 6.96
C VAL A 112 -9.72 -1.53 8.25
N ALA A 113 -9.67 -2.21 9.41
CA ALA A 113 -9.94 -1.61 10.71
C ALA A 113 -8.85 -0.65 11.21
N SER A 114 -7.63 -0.75 10.69
CA SER A 114 -6.46 0.01 11.18
C SER A 114 -6.41 1.47 10.72
N ASN A 115 -7.33 1.89 9.85
CA ASN A 115 -7.52 3.26 9.36
C ASN A 115 -6.20 4.02 9.07
N PRO A 116 -5.37 3.53 8.11
CA PRO A 116 -4.11 4.19 7.80
C PRO A 116 -4.30 5.60 7.24
N VAL A 117 -3.25 6.41 7.35
CA VAL A 117 -3.15 7.72 6.69
C VAL A 117 -2.31 7.57 5.43
N LEU A 118 -2.81 8.05 4.28
CA LEU A 118 -1.99 8.12 3.07
C LEU A 118 -0.98 9.26 3.19
N ILE A 119 0.30 8.94 3.00
CA ILE A 119 1.36 9.90 2.76
C ILE A 119 1.52 10.05 1.24
N PRO A 120 1.22 11.24 0.68
CA PRO A 120 1.08 11.39 -0.77
C PRO A 120 2.41 11.58 -1.50
N ASP A 121 3.50 11.90 -0.79
CA ASP A 121 4.79 12.22 -1.38
C ASP A 121 5.96 11.98 -0.43
N LEU A 122 7.16 11.90 -1.02
CA LEU A 122 8.42 11.68 -0.33
C LEU A 122 8.74 12.78 0.70
N ILE A 123 8.50 14.06 0.40
CA ILE A 123 8.84 15.16 1.32
C ILE A 123 8.01 15.06 2.60
N SER A 124 6.70 14.80 2.45
CA SER A 124 5.78 14.58 3.55
C SER A 124 6.22 13.38 4.40
N MET A 125 6.65 12.30 3.76
CA MET A 125 7.19 11.13 4.45
C MET A 125 8.46 11.46 5.24
N LEU A 126 9.43 12.14 4.62
CA LEU A 126 10.68 12.50 5.27
C LEU A 126 10.45 13.44 6.47
N LYS A 127 9.56 14.43 6.34
CA LYS A 127 9.15 15.31 7.45
C LYS A 127 8.51 14.52 8.60
N MET A 128 7.65 13.56 8.28
CA MET A 128 7.02 12.71 9.28
C MET A 128 8.05 11.81 9.96
N MET A 129 8.89 11.10 9.19
CA MET A 129 9.95 10.25 9.73
C MET A 129 10.88 11.04 10.64
N LYS A 130 11.24 12.27 10.27
CA LYS A 130 12.01 13.20 11.13
C LYS A 130 11.35 13.42 12.48
N ASN A 131 10.03 13.60 12.54
CA ASN A 131 9.32 13.77 13.81
C ASN A 131 9.28 12.48 14.63
N LEU A 132 9.21 11.32 13.99
CA LEU A 132 9.19 10.01 14.65
C LEU A 132 10.57 9.60 15.20
N ILE A 133 11.63 9.92 14.46
CA ILE A 133 13.03 9.56 14.74
C ILE A 133 13.65 10.41 15.87
N LYS A 134 13.07 11.58 16.19
CA LYS A 134 13.45 12.37 17.38
C LYS A 134 13.35 11.57 18.68
N ILE A 135 12.58 10.49 18.68
CA ILE A 135 12.36 9.62 19.82
C ILE A 135 13.22 8.36 19.63
N LYS A 136 13.95 7.95 20.65
CA LYS A 136 14.76 6.71 20.64
C LYS A 136 13.88 5.52 20.23
N ILE A 137 14.27 4.81 19.16
CA ILE A 137 13.55 3.64 18.66
C ILE A 137 14.09 2.39 19.37
N SER A 138 13.27 1.76 20.21
CA SER A 138 13.65 0.56 20.96
C SER A 138 13.67 -0.69 20.07
N LYS A 139 12.87 -0.71 19.00
CA LYS A 139 12.87 -1.79 18.02
C LYS A 139 12.41 -1.30 16.67
N PHE A 140 13.17 -1.63 15.63
CA PHE A 140 12.79 -1.40 14.25
C PHE A 140 12.73 -2.72 13.48
N ARG A 141 11.63 -2.93 12.75
CA ARG A 141 11.38 -4.11 11.94
C ARG A 141 11.14 -3.70 10.49
N ILE A 142 11.86 -4.27 9.55
CA ILE A 142 11.71 -4.00 8.11
C ILE A 142 11.41 -5.31 7.40
N ALA A 143 10.40 -5.31 6.53
CA ALA A 143 10.19 -6.44 5.64
C ALA A 143 9.94 -5.97 4.21
N GLY A 144 10.58 -6.64 3.25
CA GLY A 144 10.32 -6.44 1.83
C GLY A 144 11.47 -5.88 1.02
N SER A 145 11.14 -5.30 -0.12
CA SER A 145 12.11 -4.85 -1.12
C SER A 145 12.67 -3.47 -0.80
N PHE A 146 13.98 -3.31 -0.89
CA PHE A 146 14.66 -2.05 -0.58
C PHE A 146 14.59 -1.03 -1.72
N ASN A 147 14.48 0.24 -1.34
CA ASN A 147 14.82 1.39 -2.16
C ASN A 147 16.01 2.11 -1.53
N LEU A 148 17.21 1.61 -1.79
CA LEU A 148 18.42 1.94 -1.03
C LEU A 148 18.76 3.43 -1.07
N GLU A 149 18.42 4.12 -2.16
CA GLU A 149 18.56 5.58 -2.24
C GLU A 149 17.60 6.32 -1.29
N LEU A 150 16.35 5.85 -1.22
CA LEU A 150 15.37 6.38 -0.29
C LEU A 150 15.77 6.09 1.16
N GLU A 151 16.16 4.86 1.46
CA GLU A 151 16.60 4.49 2.81
C GLU A 151 17.83 5.28 3.21
N GLU A 152 18.83 5.42 2.33
CA GLU A 152 19.99 6.26 2.59
C GLU A 152 19.58 7.71 2.82
N LYS A 153 18.69 8.30 2.00
CA LYS A 153 18.22 9.68 2.20
C LYS A 153 17.52 9.85 3.54
N VAL A 154 16.67 8.89 3.93
CA VAL A 154 16.00 8.87 5.25
C VAL A 154 17.01 8.78 6.38
N MET A 155 18.01 7.91 6.22
CA MET A 155 18.99 7.61 7.26
C MET A 155 20.11 8.65 7.35
N ARG A 156 20.46 9.34 6.26
CA ARG A 156 21.43 10.45 6.20
C ARG A 156 20.79 11.81 6.47
N PHE A 157 19.62 11.87 7.12
CA PHE A 157 19.11 13.14 7.62
C PHE A 157 20.08 13.68 8.70
N ASP A 158 21.03 14.51 8.27
CA ASP A 158 22.29 15.01 8.88
C ASP A 158 22.23 15.64 10.28
N SER A 159 21.17 15.44 11.06
CA SER A 159 20.99 16.06 12.38
C SER A 159 20.51 15.11 13.49
N TYR A 160 20.41 13.81 13.23
CA TYR A 160 19.94 12.85 14.24
C TYR A 160 20.85 11.63 14.33
N ASP A 161 21.32 11.34 15.55
CA ASP A 161 21.97 10.08 15.91
C ASP A 161 20.85 9.02 16.03
N ILE A 162 20.43 8.44 14.89
CA ILE A 162 19.40 7.40 14.85
C ILE A 162 20.00 6.15 15.52
N ARG A 163 19.77 6.02 16.83
CA ARG A 163 20.13 4.82 17.58
C ARG A 163 18.91 3.92 17.70
N MET A 164 19.02 2.74 17.09
CA MET A 164 18.07 1.66 17.26
C MET A 164 18.65 0.67 18.26
N ASP A 165 17.86 0.25 19.26
CA ASP A 165 18.34 -0.78 20.19
C ASP A 165 18.29 -2.17 19.53
N LYS A 166 17.34 -2.41 18.60
CA LYS A 166 17.16 -3.70 17.91
C LYS A 166 16.68 -3.50 16.48
N LEU A 167 17.25 -4.25 15.54
CA LEU A 167 16.87 -4.23 14.13
C LEU A 167 16.55 -5.64 13.65
N GLU A 168 15.35 -5.86 13.10
CA GLU A 168 15.00 -7.11 12.42
C GLU A 168 14.64 -6.83 10.96
N ILE A 169 15.28 -7.51 10.01
CA ILE A 169 15.04 -7.31 8.58
C ILE A 169 14.68 -8.64 7.93
N ILE A 170 13.58 -8.67 7.17
CA ILE A 170 13.15 -9.80 6.35
C ILE A 170 13.14 -9.37 4.90
N SER A 171 13.92 -10.03 4.04
CA SER A 171 13.93 -9.67 2.62
C SER A 171 14.17 -10.86 1.70
N SER A 172 13.96 -10.64 0.41
CA SER A 172 14.22 -11.64 -0.61
C SER A 172 15.70 -11.71 -0.96
N TYR A 173 16.10 -12.82 -1.56
CA TYR A 173 17.46 -13.00 -2.08
C TYR A 173 17.86 -11.84 -3.03
N LYS A 174 16.97 -11.50 -3.98
CA LYS A 174 17.19 -10.41 -4.94
C LYS A 174 17.42 -9.07 -4.25
N SER A 175 16.67 -8.79 -3.18
CA SER A 175 16.82 -7.54 -2.43
C SER A 175 18.11 -7.47 -1.63
N TYR A 176 18.54 -8.57 -0.99
CA TYR A 176 19.85 -8.60 -0.35
C TYR A 176 21.00 -8.48 -1.34
N GLN A 177 20.88 -9.07 -2.54
CA GLN A 177 21.87 -8.88 -3.61
C GLN A 177 21.98 -7.40 -4.02
N LYS A 178 20.84 -6.69 -4.15
CA LYS A 178 20.84 -5.23 -4.36
C LYS A 178 21.59 -4.50 -3.24
N LEU A 179 21.32 -4.85 -1.98
CA LEU A 179 21.99 -4.26 -0.82
C LEU A 179 23.52 -4.47 -0.87
N LEU A 180 23.99 -5.68 -1.17
CA LEU A 180 25.42 -5.98 -1.28
C LEU A 180 26.10 -5.19 -2.41
N SER A 181 25.41 -5.03 -3.54
CA SER A 181 25.90 -4.23 -4.67
C SER A 181 25.93 -2.72 -4.40
N TYR A 182 25.32 -2.26 -3.31
CA TYR A 182 25.22 -0.84 -2.98
C TYR A 182 26.52 -0.29 -2.42
N ASN A 183 26.90 0.91 -2.87
CA ASN A 183 28.17 1.54 -2.49
C ASN A 183 28.25 1.77 -0.98
N ASN A 184 27.15 2.19 -0.35
CA ASN A 184 27.08 2.48 1.08
C ASN A 184 26.51 1.32 1.91
N PHE A 185 26.80 0.07 1.52
CA PHE A 185 26.32 -1.14 2.21
C PHE A 185 26.54 -1.11 3.73
N GLU A 186 27.74 -0.75 4.17
CA GLU A 186 28.12 -0.73 5.60
C GLU A 186 27.25 0.23 6.42
N TYR A 187 26.84 1.33 5.79
CA TYR A 187 25.98 2.33 6.42
C TYR A 187 24.65 1.72 6.87
N PHE A 188 24.12 0.74 6.15
CA PHE A 188 22.85 0.09 6.49
C PHE A 188 22.90 -0.65 7.83
N PHE A 189 24.09 -1.01 8.32
CA PHE A 189 24.30 -1.74 9.57
C PHE A 189 24.86 -0.85 10.70
N SER A 190 25.08 0.44 10.47
CA SER A 190 25.74 1.33 11.44
C SER A 190 24.82 1.85 12.56
N PHE A 191 23.50 1.73 12.40
CA PHE A 191 22.50 2.31 13.33
C PHE A 191 22.27 1.52 14.62
N THR A 192 22.85 0.34 14.72
CA THR A 192 22.73 -0.56 15.87
C THR A 192 23.95 -1.47 15.93
N LYS A 193 24.19 -2.05 17.11
CA LYS A 193 25.25 -3.06 17.25
C LYS A 193 24.91 -4.30 16.45
N LEU A 194 25.95 -4.97 15.94
CA LEU A 194 25.80 -6.17 15.11
C LEU A 194 24.99 -7.29 15.78
N GLU A 195 25.23 -7.50 17.08
CA GLU A 195 24.54 -8.50 17.92
C GLU A 195 23.02 -8.27 18.03
N ASP A 196 22.58 -7.04 17.82
CA ASP A 196 21.18 -6.61 17.87
C ASP A 196 20.49 -6.64 16.49
N ILE A 197 21.22 -7.01 15.43
CA ILE A 197 20.71 -7.14 14.07
C ILE A 197 20.29 -8.59 13.80
N LYS A 198 19.06 -8.78 13.31
CA LYS A 198 18.55 -10.07 12.89
C LYS A 198 18.08 -10.01 11.46
N LEU A 199 18.75 -10.74 10.59
CA LEU A 199 18.43 -10.84 9.18
C LEU A 199 17.72 -12.16 8.87
N PHE A 200 16.73 -12.09 7.99
CA PHE A 200 15.94 -13.23 7.55
C PHE A 200 15.76 -13.19 6.04
N LEU A 201 15.90 -14.35 5.40
CA LEU A 201 15.74 -14.58 3.98
C LEU A 201 14.39 -15.27 3.71
N VAL A 202 13.56 -14.66 2.87
CA VAL A 202 12.34 -15.26 2.33
C VAL A 202 12.47 -15.48 0.83
N LYS A 203 11.65 -16.38 0.27
CA LYS A 203 11.63 -16.65 -1.17
C LYS A 203 11.22 -15.39 -1.96
N GLU A 204 10.10 -14.78 -1.57
CA GLU A 204 9.51 -13.63 -2.25
C GLU A 204 8.91 -12.64 -1.26
N CYS A 205 9.04 -11.35 -1.56
CA CYS A 205 8.39 -10.26 -0.83
C CYS A 205 8.27 -9.02 -1.74
N ASN A 206 7.06 -8.74 -2.21
CA ASN A 206 6.76 -7.74 -3.24
C ASN A 206 6.10 -6.47 -2.67
N PHE A 207 6.47 -6.08 -1.47
CA PHE A 207 6.06 -4.83 -0.84
C PHE A 207 7.22 -4.31 -0.01
N TYR A 208 7.04 -3.16 0.64
CA TYR A 208 7.93 -2.74 1.72
C TYR A 208 7.09 -2.36 2.93
N MET A 209 7.48 -2.83 4.11
CA MET A 209 6.94 -2.33 5.36
C MET A 209 8.04 -2.08 6.38
N GLY A 210 7.84 -1.03 7.18
CA GLY A 210 8.64 -0.71 8.36
C GLY A 210 7.75 -0.60 9.58
N ILE A 211 8.21 -1.09 10.73
CA ILE A 211 7.52 -0.94 12.02
C ILE A 211 8.54 -0.44 13.03
N GLY A 212 8.27 0.73 13.60
CA GLY A 212 9.07 1.30 14.67
C GLY A 212 8.32 1.32 15.98
N GLU A 213 8.98 0.86 17.02
CA GLU A 213 8.50 0.84 18.40
C GLU A 213 9.40 1.75 19.24
N ASN A 214 8.78 2.60 20.06
CA ASN A 214 9.46 3.29 21.17
C ASN A 214 8.67 3.02 22.48
N MET A 215 9.07 3.62 23.60
CA MET A 215 8.40 3.36 24.89
C MET A 215 6.96 3.87 24.96
N GLU A 216 6.62 4.89 24.18
CA GLU A 216 5.35 5.63 24.28
C GLU A 216 4.39 5.32 23.12
N ASP A 217 4.91 4.81 22.00
CA ASP A 217 4.20 4.75 20.73
C ASP A 217 4.75 3.69 19.77
N THR A 218 3.94 3.33 18.78
CA THR A 218 4.30 2.43 17.69
C THR A 218 3.80 3.03 16.38
N PHE A 219 4.64 2.97 15.35
CA PHE A 219 4.28 3.39 14.02
C PHE A 219 4.61 2.31 13.00
N GLY A 220 3.84 2.29 11.92
CA GLY A 220 4.06 1.42 10.78
C GLY A 220 4.01 2.19 9.48
N ILE A 221 4.85 1.85 8.52
CA ILE A 221 4.83 2.38 7.16
C ILE A 221 4.70 1.20 6.21
N LEU A 222 3.88 1.34 5.17
CA LEU A 222 3.68 0.33 4.13
C LEU A 222 3.68 0.99 2.76
N PHE A 223 4.53 0.50 1.87
CA PHE A 223 4.47 0.79 0.44
C PHE A 223 3.96 -0.45 -0.27
N LEU A 224 2.97 -0.24 -1.12
CA LEU A 224 2.31 -1.31 -1.85
C LEU A 224 2.82 -1.37 -3.28
N PRO A 225 2.85 -2.56 -3.89
CA PRO A 225 2.99 -2.68 -5.31
C PRO A 225 1.73 -2.15 -6.02
N ASP A 226 1.93 -1.52 -7.17
CA ASP A 226 0.86 -1.23 -8.11
C ASP A 226 0.39 -2.52 -8.82
N PHE A 227 -0.51 -2.41 -9.78
CA PHE A 227 -0.96 -3.59 -10.53
C PHE A 227 0.08 -4.18 -11.48
N SER A 228 1.16 -3.46 -11.80
CA SER A 228 2.31 -3.97 -12.55
C SER A 228 3.32 -4.74 -11.68
N ASP A 229 3.04 -4.89 -10.38
CA ASP A 229 3.93 -5.46 -9.37
C ASP A 229 5.18 -4.61 -9.08
N GLU A 230 5.18 -3.34 -9.49
CA GLU A 230 6.20 -2.37 -9.12
C GLU A 230 5.81 -1.66 -7.81
N ILE A 231 6.74 -1.56 -6.87
CA ILE A 231 6.48 -0.89 -5.59
C ILE A 231 6.47 0.62 -5.81
N ASP A 232 5.34 1.27 -5.51
CA ASP A 232 5.23 2.72 -5.48
C ASP A 232 5.91 3.24 -4.20
N PHE A 233 7.16 3.68 -4.33
CA PHE A 233 7.91 4.32 -3.24
C PHE A 233 7.59 5.81 -3.08
N GLN A 234 6.71 6.39 -3.90
CA GLN A 234 6.31 7.79 -3.79
C GLN A 234 5.18 7.99 -2.78
N LYS A 235 4.34 6.96 -2.59
CA LYS A 235 3.17 6.99 -1.71
C LYS A 235 3.22 5.86 -0.70
N ALA A 236 2.90 6.17 0.55
CA ALA A 236 2.93 5.19 1.63
C ALA A 236 1.68 5.26 2.49
N LEU A 237 1.32 4.14 3.11
CA LEU A 237 0.32 4.08 4.17
C LEU A 237 1.01 4.14 5.54
N LEU A 238 0.57 5.07 6.38
CA LEU A 238 1.03 5.24 7.75
C LEU A 238 0.02 4.67 8.75
N PHE A 239 0.53 3.90 9.70
CA PHE A 239 -0.21 3.36 10.83
C PHE A 239 0.36 3.95 12.12
N ARG A 240 -0.52 4.33 13.06
CA ARG A 240 -0.15 4.97 14.33
C ARG A 240 -0.85 4.26 15.48
N SER A 241 -0.17 4.12 16.61
CA SER A 241 -0.56 3.33 17.78
C SER A 241 -0.41 1.82 17.58
N LYS A 242 -0.21 1.13 18.71
CA LYS A 242 -0.08 -0.33 18.81
C LYS A 242 -1.27 -1.10 18.20
N ASN A 243 -2.49 -0.57 18.35
CA ASN A 243 -3.70 -1.24 17.84
C ASN A 243 -3.74 -1.23 16.31
N ASN A 244 -3.31 -0.14 15.68
CA ASN A 244 -3.36 -0.02 14.21
C ASN A 244 -2.14 -0.68 13.53
N THR A 245 -1.04 -0.89 14.26
CA THR A 245 0.14 -1.60 13.74
C THR A 245 0.10 -3.11 13.98
N ILE A 246 -0.89 -3.62 14.74
CA ILE A 246 -0.95 -5.03 15.12
C ILE A 246 -0.92 -5.97 13.91
N TRP A 247 -1.60 -5.59 12.83
CA TRP A 247 -1.68 -6.41 11.63
C TRP A 247 -0.34 -6.45 10.87
N LEU A 248 0.44 -5.35 10.89
CA LEU A 248 1.81 -5.33 10.37
C LEU A 248 2.71 -6.26 11.18
N HIS A 249 2.58 -6.26 12.52
CA HIS A 249 3.32 -7.19 13.37
C HIS A 249 2.99 -8.64 13.06
N GLU A 250 1.70 -8.98 12.98
CA GLU A 250 1.27 -10.34 12.63
C GLU A 250 1.77 -10.75 11.25
N LYS A 251 1.77 -9.81 10.29
CA LYS A 251 2.32 -10.07 8.97
C LYS A 251 3.82 -10.31 9.01
N PHE A 252 4.56 -9.51 9.77
CA PHE A 252 6.01 -9.66 9.94
C PHE A 252 6.35 -11.02 10.54
N GLU A 253 5.66 -11.40 11.61
CA GLU A 253 5.86 -12.70 12.26
C GLU A 253 5.45 -13.88 11.35
N SER A 254 4.40 -13.72 10.54
CA SER A 254 4.01 -14.71 9.54
C SER A 254 5.09 -14.92 8.47
N LEU A 255 5.73 -13.85 8.00
CA LEU A 255 6.89 -13.95 7.10
C LEU A 255 8.08 -14.62 7.80
N LYS A 256 8.39 -14.19 9.01
CA LYS A 256 9.52 -14.69 9.81
C LYS A 256 9.45 -16.19 10.04
N LYS A 257 8.25 -16.73 10.30
CA LYS A 257 8.02 -18.18 10.46
C LYS A 257 8.43 -19.00 9.24
N LYS A 258 8.36 -18.41 8.03
CA LYS A 258 8.71 -19.06 6.76
C LYS A 258 10.12 -18.70 6.29
N ALA A 259 10.82 -17.84 7.02
CA ALA A 259 12.09 -17.30 6.61
C ALA A 259 13.26 -18.13 7.15
N LYS A 260 14.36 -18.14 6.40
CA LYS A 260 15.64 -18.69 6.87
C LYS A 260 16.42 -17.59 7.58
N ARG A 261 16.92 -17.86 8.78
CA ARG A 261 17.75 -16.89 9.51
C ARG A 261 19.13 -16.80 8.87
N ILE A 262 19.60 -15.59 8.65
CA ILE A 262 20.97 -15.27 8.26
C ILE A 262 21.74 -15.02 9.57
N ASN A 263 22.76 -15.84 9.83
CA ASN A 263 23.63 -15.66 11.00
C ASN A 263 24.71 -14.64 10.65
N LEU A 264 24.42 -13.37 10.91
CA LEU A 264 25.30 -12.26 10.59
C LEU A 264 26.55 -12.27 11.48
N THR A 265 27.72 -12.05 10.87
CA THR A 265 29.02 -11.95 11.55
C THR A 265 29.80 -10.77 10.97
N GLU A 266 30.82 -10.29 11.68
CA GLU A 266 31.68 -9.19 11.21
C GLU A 266 32.31 -9.53 9.85
N ALA A 267 32.82 -10.76 9.70
CA ALA A 267 33.39 -11.26 8.45
C ALA A 267 32.41 -11.21 7.26
N LEU A 268 31.10 -11.40 7.49
CA LEU A 268 30.09 -11.27 6.43
C LEU A 268 29.88 -9.80 6.03
N ILE A 269 29.95 -8.87 6.98
CA ILE A 269 29.80 -7.45 6.67
C ILE A 269 31.04 -6.92 5.93
N GLU A 270 32.24 -7.26 6.40
CA GLU A 270 33.50 -6.81 5.82
C GLU A 270 33.79 -7.41 4.44
N ASN A 271 33.22 -8.59 4.14
CA ASN A 271 33.42 -9.29 2.89
C ASN A 271 32.11 -9.55 2.14
N LYS A 272 31.73 -8.61 1.27
CA LYS A 272 30.53 -8.69 0.42
C LYS A 272 30.46 -9.97 -0.42
N ALA A 273 31.60 -10.47 -0.92
CA ALA A 273 31.64 -11.69 -1.72
C ALA A 273 31.33 -12.93 -0.87
N LEU A 274 31.86 -12.98 0.36
CA LEU A 274 31.53 -14.02 1.33
C LEU A 274 30.04 -14.00 1.69
N PHE A 275 29.47 -12.82 1.90
CA PHE A 275 28.04 -12.68 2.18
C PHE A 275 27.17 -13.10 0.99
N SER A 276 27.53 -12.70 -0.24
CA SER A 276 26.82 -13.16 -1.44
C SER A 276 26.81 -14.69 -1.52
N LYS A 277 27.98 -15.34 -1.34
CA LYS A 277 28.08 -16.80 -1.36
C LYS A 277 27.21 -17.45 -0.27
N TYR A 278 27.21 -16.89 0.94
CA TYR A 278 26.38 -17.39 2.04
C TYR A 278 24.88 -17.28 1.73
N LEU A 279 24.45 -16.19 1.08
CA LEU A 279 23.07 -16.03 0.62
C LEU A 279 22.69 -17.05 -0.46
N ASP A 280 23.61 -17.36 -1.38
CA ASP A 280 23.40 -18.38 -2.43
C ASP A 280 23.14 -19.75 -1.80
N GLU A 281 23.99 -20.15 -0.86
CA GLU A 281 23.84 -21.42 -0.12
C GLU A 281 22.51 -21.49 0.64
N LEU A 282 22.09 -20.39 1.27
CA LEU A 282 20.81 -20.31 1.98
C LEU A 282 19.61 -20.36 1.02
N ASN A 283 19.72 -19.77 -0.17
CA ASN A 283 18.64 -19.74 -1.15
C ASN A 283 18.35 -21.13 -1.75
N HIS A 284 19.37 -21.98 -1.88
CA HIS A 284 19.27 -23.33 -2.47
C HIS A 284 18.94 -24.45 -1.48
N LYS A 285 19.08 -24.22 -0.17
CA LYS A 285 18.62 -25.15 0.89
C LYS A 285 17.10 -25.10 1.09
#